data_AF-A0A846AP00-F1
#
_entry.id   AF-A0A846AP00-F1
#
_cell.length_a   1.000
_cell.length_b   1.000
_cell.length_c   1.000
_cell.angle_alpha   90.00
_cell.angle_beta   90.00
_cell.angle_gamma   90.00
#
_symmetry.space_group_name_H-M   'P 1'
#
loop_
_entity.id
_entity.type
_entity.pdbx_description
1 polymer ?
#
loop_
_entity_poly.entity_id
_entity_poly.type
_entity_poly.pdbx_seq_one_letter_code
_entity_poly.pdbx_strand_id
1 'polypeptide(L)'
;MADNSGNQEFIVLNWDEVVEIDANVGTYLALNSNNFKYLHMIISNLQSAIISRVDIRDEKIKNQLFYDDYDGVECEVLRLGVQSWQKGKIKVELTVKFYPDESEEEIEENEAENSGDNNSEELENEVSPLDDLRQKFNQENK
;
A
#
# COMPACT_ATOMS: atom_id res chain seq x y z
N MET A 1 -14.84 -5.53 -37.25
CA MET A 1 -13.64 -5.82 -36.46
C MET A 1 -13.99 -5.43 -35.04
N ALA A 2 -14.20 -6.43 -34.17
CA ALA A 2 -14.56 -6.17 -32.78
C ALA A 2 -13.30 -5.72 -32.05
N ASP A 3 -13.35 -4.51 -31.49
CA ASP A 3 -12.31 -3.96 -30.65
C ASP A 3 -12.41 -4.65 -29.29
N ASN A 4 -11.77 -5.82 -29.18
CA ASN A 4 -11.70 -6.58 -27.95
C ASN A 4 -10.53 -6.03 -27.13
N SER A 5 -10.61 -4.77 -26.72
CA SER A 5 -9.77 -4.23 -25.66
C SER A 5 -10.27 -4.89 -24.38
N GLY A 6 -9.64 -6.00 -23.99
CA GLY A 6 -9.85 -6.58 -22.66
C GLY A 6 -9.64 -5.48 -21.64
N ASN A 7 -10.71 -5.05 -20.99
CA ASN A 7 -10.62 -4.11 -19.88
C ASN A 7 -9.96 -4.87 -18.75
N GLN A 8 -8.63 -4.83 -18.71
CA GLN A 8 -7.87 -5.39 -17.59
C GLN A 8 -8.31 -4.62 -16.35
N GLU A 9 -8.95 -5.35 -15.44
CA GLU A 9 -9.38 -4.80 -14.16
C GLU A 9 -8.14 -4.43 -13.34
N PHE A 10 -8.18 -3.29 -12.65
CA PHE A 10 -7.10 -2.84 -11.80
C PHE A 10 -7.61 -2.66 -10.38
N ILE A 11 -6.72 -2.92 -9.43
CA ILE A 11 -6.95 -2.70 -8.02
C ILE A 11 -6.29 -1.37 -7.65
N VAL A 12 -7.05 -0.46 -7.06
CA VAL A 12 -6.47 0.76 -6.48
C VAL A 12 -5.90 0.39 -5.12
N LEU A 13 -4.60 0.59 -4.95
CA LEU A 13 -3.95 0.20 -3.71
C LEU A 13 -4.15 1.24 -2.61
N ASN A 14 -4.39 0.75 -1.39
CA ASN A 14 -4.44 1.53 -0.16
C ASN A 14 -3.03 1.94 0.29
N TRP A 15 -2.95 2.98 1.11
CA TRP A 15 -1.68 3.62 1.51
C TRP A 15 -0.78 2.73 2.40
N ASP A 16 -1.36 1.74 3.07
CA ASP A 16 -0.73 0.80 4.01
C ASP A 16 -0.40 -0.57 3.39
N GLU A 17 -0.89 -0.85 2.18
CA GLU A 17 -0.53 -2.07 1.45
C GLU A 17 0.94 -2.07 1.06
N VAL A 18 1.54 -3.27 0.97
CA VAL A 18 2.96 -3.45 0.69
C VAL A 18 3.16 -3.81 -0.78
N VAL A 19 4.14 -3.17 -1.41
CA VAL A 19 4.59 -3.50 -2.75
C VAL A 19 6.03 -4.02 -2.71
N GLU A 20 6.30 -5.06 -3.50
CA GLU A 20 7.64 -5.49 -3.85
C GLU A 20 8.03 -4.85 -5.20
N ILE A 21 9.16 -4.14 -5.25
CA ILE A 21 9.71 -3.60 -6.50
C ILE A 21 11.14 -4.08 -6.71
N ASP A 22 11.50 -4.32 -7.96
CA ASP A 22 12.89 -4.61 -8.31
C ASP A 22 13.81 -3.46 -7.87
N ALA A 23 14.95 -3.79 -7.26
CA ALA A 23 15.87 -2.80 -6.73
C ALA A 23 16.36 -1.82 -7.81
N ASN A 24 16.47 -2.23 -9.08
CA ASN A 24 16.83 -1.33 -10.17
C ASN A 24 15.79 -0.23 -10.36
N VAL A 25 14.49 -0.57 -10.26
CA VAL A 25 13.41 0.43 -10.27
C VAL A 25 13.56 1.38 -9.08
N GLY A 26 13.85 0.83 -7.89
CA GLY A 26 14.10 1.61 -6.69
C GLY A 26 15.20 2.67 -6.82
N THR A 27 16.28 2.38 -7.57
CA THR A 27 17.37 3.35 -7.78
C THR A 27 16.88 4.63 -8.50
N TYR A 28 15.94 4.50 -9.45
CA TYR A 28 15.32 5.64 -10.14
C TYR A 28 14.37 6.44 -9.26
N LEU A 29 14.02 5.92 -8.08
CA LEU A 29 13.29 6.62 -7.02
C LEU A 29 14.21 7.09 -5.90
N ALA A 30 15.53 6.94 -6.04
CA ALA A 30 16.54 7.24 -5.02
C ALA A 30 16.34 6.44 -3.72
N LEU A 31 15.74 5.26 -3.85
CA LEU A 31 15.65 4.30 -2.76
C LEU A 31 16.96 3.52 -2.69
N ASN A 32 17.47 3.38 -1.47
CA ASN A 32 18.66 2.57 -1.23
C ASN A 32 18.26 1.10 -1.14
N SER A 33 18.78 0.28 -2.04
CA SER A 33 18.53 -1.16 -2.05
C SER A 33 19.31 -1.94 -1.02
N ASN A 34 20.34 -1.37 -0.36
CA ASN A 34 21.18 -2.07 0.62
C ASN A 34 21.69 -3.45 0.14
N ASN A 35 21.93 -3.61 -1.16
CA ASN A 35 22.28 -4.87 -1.84
C ASN A 35 21.17 -5.94 -1.87
N PHE A 36 19.92 -5.60 -1.51
CA PHE A 36 18.76 -6.43 -1.77
C PHE A 36 18.38 -6.40 -3.25
N LYS A 37 17.92 -7.55 -3.77
CA LYS A 37 17.39 -7.67 -5.13
C LYS A 37 16.04 -6.96 -5.27
N TYR A 38 15.23 -6.98 -4.21
CA TYR A 38 13.90 -6.40 -4.16
C TYR A 38 13.77 -5.48 -2.96
N LEU A 39 12.98 -4.43 -3.13
CA LEU A 39 12.58 -3.51 -2.08
C LEU A 39 11.14 -3.77 -1.71
N HIS A 40 10.87 -3.85 -0.41
CA HIS A 40 9.52 -3.95 0.13
C HIS A 40 9.18 -2.65 0.84
N MET A 41 8.05 -2.05 0.52
CA MET A 41 7.60 -0.82 1.18
C MET A 41 6.09 -0.66 1.08
N ILE A 42 5.51 0.07 2.03
CA ILE A 42 4.10 0.46 1.92
C ILE A 42 3.88 1.49 0.81
N ILE A 43 2.66 1.54 0.26
CA ILE A 43 2.31 2.46 -0.84
C ILE A 43 2.55 3.93 -0.49
N SER A 44 2.27 4.36 0.72
CA SER A 44 2.56 5.72 1.19
C SER A 44 4.06 6.08 1.11
N ASN A 45 4.94 5.13 1.42
CA ASN A 45 6.39 5.33 1.25
C ASN A 45 6.77 5.40 -0.23
N LEU A 46 6.14 4.59 -1.09
CA LEU A 46 6.38 4.63 -2.53
C LEU A 46 5.93 5.97 -3.13
N GLN A 47 4.73 6.44 -2.78
CA GLN A 47 4.21 7.75 -3.17
C GLN A 47 5.16 8.87 -2.73
N SER A 48 5.61 8.83 -1.47
CA SER A 48 6.58 9.80 -0.92
C SER A 48 7.89 9.78 -1.71
N ALA A 49 8.39 8.59 -2.07
CA ALA A 49 9.60 8.45 -2.89
C ALA A 49 9.41 9.08 -4.27
N ILE A 50 8.26 8.85 -4.93
CA ILE A 50 7.94 9.46 -6.23
C ILE A 50 7.84 10.99 -6.11
N ILE A 51 7.10 11.51 -5.13
CA ILE A 51 6.94 12.94 -4.87
C ILE A 51 8.30 13.61 -4.59
N SER A 52 9.19 12.93 -3.87
CA SER A 52 10.53 13.45 -3.58
C SER A 52 11.33 13.77 -4.84
N ARG A 53 11.09 13.02 -5.94
CA ARG A 53 11.76 13.20 -7.23
C ARG A 53 11.22 14.34 -8.08
N VAL A 54 10.05 14.88 -7.76
CA VAL A 54 9.54 16.06 -8.45
C VAL A 54 10.37 17.27 -8.02
N ASP A 55 11.06 17.90 -8.97
CA ASP A 55 11.94 19.07 -8.74
C ASP A 55 11.11 20.35 -8.52
N ILE A 56 10.52 20.46 -7.34
CA ILE A 56 9.87 21.67 -6.83
C ILE A 56 10.67 22.14 -5.63
N ARG A 57 11.42 23.23 -5.80
CA ARG A 57 12.35 23.76 -4.80
C ARG A 57 11.66 24.47 -3.64
N ASP A 58 10.44 24.95 -3.86
CA ASP A 58 9.64 25.57 -2.82
C ASP A 58 8.86 24.47 -2.08
N GLU A 59 9.34 24.11 -0.89
CA GLU A 59 8.72 23.09 -0.03
C GLU A 59 7.27 23.42 0.33
N LYS A 60 6.90 24.70 0.44
CA LYS A 60 5.52 25.08 0.73
C LYS A 60 4.63 24.74 -0.46
N ILE A 61 5.06 25.07 -1.67
CA ILE A 61 4.32 24.73 -2.90
C ILE A 61 4.27 23.21 -3.07
N LYS A 62 5.38 22.51 -2.86
CA LYS A 62 5.45 21.05 -2.93
C LYS A 62 4.44 20.41 -1.98
N ASN A 63 4.40 20.88 -0.74
CA ASN A 63 3.48 20.33 0.25
C ASN A 63 2.02 20.61 -0.10
N GLN A 64 1.72 21.83 -0.54
CA GLN A 64 0.38 22.20 -1.00
C GLN A 64 -0.08 21.37 -2.20
N LEU A 65 0.83 20.96 -3.08
CA LEU A 65 0.47 20.18 -4.26
C LEU A 65 0.20 18.70 -3.96
N PHE A 66 0.95 18.07 -3.05
CA PHE A 66 1.00 16.61 -2.95
C PHE A 66 0.55 16.00 -1.62
N TYR A 67 0.49 16.74 -0.52
CA TYR A 67 0.13 16.17 0.79
C TYR A 67 -1.31 16.50 1.20
N ASP A 68 -1.95 15.57 1.90
CA ASP A 68 -3.36 15.64 2.24
C ASP A 68 -3.74 16.66 3.30
N ASP A 69 -2.77 17.07 4.12
CA ASP A 69 -2.95 18.11 5.14
C ASP A 69 -3.07 19.53 4.55
N TYR A 70 -3.04 19.68 3.21
CA TYR A 70 -3.10 20.97 2.52
C TYR A 70 -4.24 21.03 1.49
N ASP A 71 -4.82 22.23 1.36
CA ASP A 71 -5.97 22.47 0.47
C ASP A 71 -5.60 22.66 -1.02
N GLY A 72 -4.32 22.59 -1.41
CA GLY A 72 -3.86 22.93 -2.75
C GLY A 72 -3.22 24.31 -2.90
N VAL A 73 -2.77 24.59 -4.12
CA VAL A 73 -2.16 25.86 -4.55
C VAL A 73 -3.20 26.71 -5.28
N GLU A 74 -3.36 27.97 -4.86
CA GLU A 74 -4.25 28.94 -5.51
C GLU A 74 -3.91 29.11 -7.00
N CYS A 75 -4.94 29.12 -7.85
CA CYS A 75 -4.80 29.21 -9.30
C CYS A 75 -6.05 29.81 -9.96
N GLU A 76 -5.95 30.06 -11.26
CA GLU A 76 -7.11 30.27 -12.12
C GLU A 76 -7.08 29.27 -13.27
N VAL A 77 -8.24 28.70 -13.64
CA VAL A 77 -8.37 27.79 -14.78
C VAL A 77 -9.31 28.37 -15.83
N LEU A 78 -8.93 28.22 -17.11
CA LEU A 78 -9.79 28.50 -18.25
C LEU A 78 -10.19 27.17 -18.90
N ARG A 79 -11.47 26.80 -18.80
CA ARG A 79 -12.01 25.55 -19.37
C ARG A 79 -12.64 25.81 -20.74
N LEU A 80 -12.68 24.79 -21.59
CA LEU A 80 -13.44 24.87 -22.84
C LEU A 80 -14.94 25.07 -22.53
N GLY A 81 -15.58 26.00 -23.23
CA GLY A 81 -17.01 26.30 -23.04
C GLY A 81 -17.33 27.30 -21.92
N VAL A 82 -16.33 27.84 -21.20
CA VAL A 82 -16.55 28.94 -20.24
C VAL A 82 -16.01 30.26 -20.77
N GLN A 83 -16.69 31.36 -20.45
CA GLN A 83 -16.36 32.70 -20.98
C GLN A 83 -15.26 33.43 -20.21
N SER A 84 -14.85 32.93 -19.04
CA SER A 84 -13.88 33.62 -18.17
C SER A 84 -13.01 32.65 -17.37
N TRP A 85 -11.88 33.16 -16.87
CA TRP A 85 -11.04 32.49 -15.87
C TRP A 85 -11.83 32.23 -14.58
N GLN A 86 -11.58 31.08 -13.95
CA GLN A 86 -12.22 30.66 -12.71
C GLN A 86 -11.16 30.46 -11.64
N LYS A 87 -11.28 31.21 -10.54
CA LYS A 87 -10.43 31.05 -9.36
C LYS A 87 -10.71 29.73 -8.65
N GLY A 88 -9.66 29.07 -8.18
CA GLY A 88 -9.74 27.84 -7.41
C GLY A 88 -8.36 27.40 -6.92
N LYS A 89 -8.25 26.15 -6.47
CA LYS A 89 -6.99 25.55 -6.04
C LYS A 89 -6.67 24.32 -6.90
N ILE A 90 -5.39 24.07 -7.17
CA ILE A 90 -4.93 22.80 -7.74
C ILE A 90 -4.30 21.94 -6.65
N LYS A 91 -4.55 20.64 -6.73
CA LYS A 91 -3.88 19.59 -5.96
C LYS A 91 -3.59 18.44 -6.91
N VAL A 92 -2.50 17.71 -6.66
CA VAL A 92 -2.10 16.55 -7.46
C VAL A 92 -2.25 15.32 -6.59
N GLU A 93 -3.12 14.41 -7.02
CA GLU A 93 -3.34 13.13 -6.36
C GLU A 93 -2.54 12.05 -7.09
N LEU A 94 -1.80 11.25 -6.32
CA LEU A 94 -1.00 10.15 -6.84
C LEU A 94 -1.66 8.82 -6.49
N THR A 95 -2.51 8.30 -7.38
CA THR A 95 -3.14 6.98 -7.21
C THR A 95 -2.22 5.87 -7.72
N VAL A 96 -1.98 4.84 -6.90
CA VAL A 96 -1.26 3.64 -7.34
C VAL A 96 -2.27 2.57 -7.75
N LYS A 97 -2.11 2.04 -8.97
CA LYS A 97 -2.97 1.00 -9.54
C LYS A 97 -2.16 -0.25 -9.80
N PHE A 98 -2.64 -1.38 -9.31
CA PHE A 98 -2.09 -2.70 -9.56
C PHE A 98 -2.93 -3.43 -10.60
N TYR A 99 -2.25 -4.03 -11.58
CA TYR A 99 -2.88 -4.78 -12.65
C TYR A 99 -2.45 -6.24 -12.47
N PRO A 100 -3.29 -7.10 -11.85
CA PRO A 100 -2.95 -8.51 -11.70
C PRO A 100 -2.95 -9.19 -13.08
N ASP A 101 -2.05 -10.17 -13.25
CA ASP A 101 -1.94 -10.96 -14.49
C ASP A 101 -3.08 -12.00 -14.60
N GLU A 102 -3.60 -12.46 -13.47
CA GLU A 102 -4.76 -13.36 -13.36
C GLU A 102 -5.78 -12.69 -12.43
N SER A 103 -7.06 -12.69 -12.79
CA SER A 103 -8.10 -12.22 -11.88
C SER A 103 -8.09 -13.12 -10.65
N GLU A 104 -7.94 -12.54 -9.45
CA GLU A 104 -8.10 -13.25 -8.19
C GLU A 104 -9.53 -13.80 -8.11
N GLU A 105 -9.74 -15.02 -8.62
CA GLU A 105 -10.91 -15.81 -8.25
C GLU A 105 -10.80 -16.04 -6.74
N GLU A 106 -11.82 -15.53 -6.04
CA GLU A 106 -12.07 -15.56 -4.60
C GLU A 106 -11.30 -16.69 -3.90
N ILE A 107 -10.34 -16.31 -3.04
CA ILE A 107 -9.79 -17.24 -2.06
C ILE A 107 -10.97 -17.62 -1.16
N GLU A 108 -11.60 -18.76 -1.44
CA GLU A 108 -12.57 -19.39 -0.54
C GLU A 108 -11.94 -19.41 0.86
N GLU A 109 -12.57 -18.68 1.78
CA GLU A 109 -12.36 -18.82 3.21
C GLU A 109 -12.48 -20.32 3.52
N ASN A 110 -11.35 -20.98 3.73
CA ASN A 110 -11.36 -22.28 4.37
C ASN A 110 -11.78 -22.05 5.82
N GLU A 111 -13.10 -22.01 6.05
CA GLU A 111 -13.73 -22.33 7.32
C GLU A 111 -13.25 -23.73 7.74
N ALA A 112 -12.10 -23.80 8.40
CA ALA A 112 -11.74 -24.96 9.20
C ALA A 112 -12.50 -24.90 10.53
N GLU A 113 -13.83 -24.95 10.44
CA GLU A 113 -14.63 -25.57 11.49
C GLU A 113 -14.28 -27.07 11.50
N ASN A 114 -13.44 -27.50 12.44
CA ASN A 114 -13.58 -28.86 12.94
C ASN A 114 -13.66 -28.83 14.46
N SER A 115 -14.89 -28.64 14.93
CA SER A 115 -15.31 -29.01 16.26
C SER A 115 -15.29 -30.54 16.40
N GLY A 116 -14.42 -31.03 17.29
CA GLY A 116 -14.70 -32.17 18.16
C GLY A 116 -14.52 -33.58 17.57
N ASP A 117 -13.41 -34.23 17.94
CA ASP A 117 -13.53 -35.61 18.42
C ASP A 117 -12.53 -35.85 19.56
N ASN A 118 -13.07 -36.22 20.72
CA ASN A 118 -12.32 -36.56 21.92
C ASN A 118 -11.98 -38.04 21.84
N ASN A 119 -10.70 -38.42 21.81
CA ASN A 119 -10.21 -39.62 22.50
C ASN A 119 -8.68 -39.57 22.68
N SER A 120 -8.33 -39.52 23.97
CA SER A 120 -7.03 -39.73 24.62
C SER A 120 -6.18 -40.86 24.03
N GLU A 121 -4.90 -40.58 23.74
CA GLU A 121 -3.77 -41.35 24.32
C GLU A 121 -2.44 -40.59 24.18
N GLU A 122 -1.66 -40.68 25.25
CA GLU A 122 -0.53 -39.87 25.71
C GLU A 122 0.78 -40.20 24.95
N LEU A 123 1.43 -39.21 24.31
CA LEU A 123 2.87 -39.25 23.99
C LEU A 123 3.50 -37.84 24.06
N GLU A 124 4.29 -37.67 25.13
CA GLU A 124 5.46 -36.81 25.34
C GLU A 124 5.41 -35.32 24.92
N ASN A 125 5.34 -34.49 25.96
CA ASN A 125 5.42 -33.03 25.97
C ASN A 125 6.60 -32.46 25.16
N GLU A 126 6.35 -32.01 23.93
CA GLU A 126 7.06 -30.86 23.40
C GLU A 126 6.36 -29.60 23.92
N VAL A 127 6.91 -29.00 24.97
CA VAL A 127 6.42 -27.74 25.53
C VAL A 127 6.45 -26.70 24.41
N SER A 128 5.28 -26.19 24.03
CA SER A 128 5.18 -25.20 22.97
C SER A 128 5.92 -23.93 23.40
N PRO A 129 6.70 -23.27 22.53
CA PRO A 129 7.37 -22.01 22.86
C PRO A 129 6.43 -20.91 23.39
N LEU A 130 5.12 -21.02 23.13
CA LEU A 130 4.10 -20.12 23.67
C LEU A 130 3.70 -20.42 25.13
N ASP A 131 3.89 -21.65 25.62
CA ASP A 131 3.54 -22.01 27.00
C ASP A 131 4.45 -21.32 28.02
N ASP A 132 5.71 -21.12 27.66
CA ASP A 132 6.67 -20.34 28.46
C ASP A 132 6.21 -18.89 28.65
N LEU A 133 5.62 -18.28 27.62
CA LEU A 133 5.09 -16.91 27.69
C LEU A 133 3.84 -16.83 28.57
N ARG A 134 2.94 -17.81 28.47
CA ARG A 134 1.74 -17.92 29.31
C ARG A 134 2.10 -18.08 30.78
N GLN A 135 3.15 -18.86 31.10
CA GLN A 135 3.64 -19.00 32.47
C GLN A 135 4.19 -17.69 33.04
N LYS A 136 4.99 -16.95 32.26
CA LYS A 136 5.55 -15.67 32.72
C LYS A 136 4.48 -14.65 33.07
N PHE A 137 3.44 -14.53 32.23
CA PHE A 137 2.37 -13.55 32.46
C PHE A 137 1.57 -13.81 33.75
N ASN A 138 1.41 -15.08 34.14
CA ASN A 138 0.69 -15.46 35.35
C ASN A 138 1.52 -15.30 36.63
N GLN A 139 2.84 -15.20 36.52
CA GLN A 139 3.74 -14.98 37.67
C GLN A 139 3.86 -13.49 38.03
N GLU A 140 3.73 -12.58 37.05
CA GLU A 140 3.84 -11.13 37.28
C GLU A 140 2.60 -10.49 37.90
N ASN A 141 1.44 -11.17 37.90
CA ASN A 141 0.19 -10.68 38.48
C ASN A 141 -0.06 -11.19 39.92
N LYS A 142 1.00 -11.44 40.70
CA LYS A 142 0.90 -11.89 42.10
C LYS A 142 1.58 -10.94 43.08
#